data_AF-A0A1E5KUU7-F1
#
_entry.id   AF-A0A1E5KUU7-F1
#
_cell.length_a   1.000
_cell.length_b   1.000
_cell.length_c   1.000
_cell.angle_alpha   90.00
_cell.angle_beta   90.00
_cell.angle_gamma   90.00
#
_symmetry.space_group_name_H-M   'P 1'
#
loop_
_entity.id
_entity.type
_entity.pdbx_description
1 polymer ?
#
loop_
_entity_poly.entity_id
_entity_poly.type
_entity_poly.pdbx_seq_one_letter_code
_entity_poly.pdbx_strand_id
1 'polypeptide(L)'
;MNITIDGIIGGALGLIGVFISLAYSSKLDKQNKEFQRQMEESRREHDLWSKKYSTLVQMISYRYDVKSDEYSAAMNGITATFYDSKEVMDAVKKFYAYLESGTVDSLQANERMVNIYSAMFKDLKIDQNVDEIFLSKVFNGK
;
A
#
# COMPACT_ATOMS: atom_id res chain seq x y z
N MET A 1 -16.51 54.73 -48.78
CA MET A 1 -15.68 53.53 -48.51
C MET A 1 -16.19 52.92 -47.21
N ASN A 2 -17.25 52.11 -47.28
CA ASN A 2 -17.85 51.48 -46.11
C ASN A 2 -17.11 50.18 -45.83
N ILE A 3 -16.12 50.23 -44.95
CA ILE A 3 -15.60 49.02 -44.32
C ILE A 3 -16.77 48.48 -43.49
N THR A 4 -17.36 47.38 -43.96
CA THR A 4 -18.53 46.74 -43.39
C THR A 4 -18.24 46.43 -41.93
N ILE A 5 -18.94 47.14 -41.04
CA ILE A 5 -18.92 46.96 -39.58
C ILE A 5 -19.15 45.48 -39.23
N ASP A 6 -19.93 44.77 -40.04
CA ASP A 6 -20.18 43.33 -39.94
C ASP A 6 -18.94 42.43 -40.10
N GLY A 7 -17.95 42.83 -40.92
CA GLY A 7 -16.71 42.06 -41.11
C GLY A 7 -15.77 42.14 -39.92
N ILE A 8 -15.73 43.29 -39.24
CA ILE A 8 -14.95 43.50 -38.01
C ILE A 8 -15.62 42.77 -36.83
N ILE A 9 -16.94 42.82 -36.75
CA ILE A 9 -17.72 42.12 -35.71
C ILE A 9 -17.60 40.59 -35.86
N GLY A 10 -17.70 40.07 -37.09
CA GLY A 10 -17.51 38.64 -37.36
C GLY A 10 -16.09 38.13 -37.04
N GLY A 11 -15.06 38.92 -37.38
CA GLY A 11 -13.67 38.59 -37.05
C GLY A 11 -13.38 38.61 -35.54
N ALA A 12 -13.92 39.59 -34.82
CA ALA A 12 -13.77 39.68 -33.36
C ALA A 12 -14.46 38.54 -32.61
N LEU A 13 -15.68 38.15 -33.02
CA LEU A 13 -16.40 37.01 -32.43
C LEU A 13 -15.69 35.67 -32.67
N GLY A 14 -15.11 35.49 -33.86
CA GLY A 14 -14.32 34.29 -34.18
C GLY A 14 -13.11 34.12 -33.27
N LEU A 15 -12.36 35.21 -33.00
CA LEU A 15 -11.20 35.16 -32.11
C LEU A 15 -11.60 34.86 -30.66
N ILE A 16 -12.70 35.44 -30.17
CA ILE A 16 -13.22 35.17 -28.82
C ILE A 16 -13.58 33.68 -28.67
N GLY A 17 -14.22 33.08 -29.68
CA GLY A 17 -14.55 31.65 -29.68
C GLY A 17 -13.31 30.74 -29.62
N VAL A 18 -12.24 31.10 -30.34
CA VAL A 18 -10.96 30.37 -30.29
C VAL A 18 -10.32 30.46 -28.90
N PHE A 19 -10.28 31.65 -28.30
CA PHE A 19 -9.73 31.84 -26.95
C PHE A 19 -10.49 31.05 -25.88
N ILE A 20 -11.83 31.06 -25.92
CA ILE A 20 -12.66 30.26 -25.00
C ILE A 20 -12.38 28.76 -25.17
N SER A 21 -12.30 28.30 -26.42
CA SER A 21 -12.02 26.89 -26.73
C SER A 21 -10.64 26.45 -26.25
N LEU A 22 -9.61 27.28 -26.46
CA LEU A 22 -8.26 27.03 -25.96
C LEU A 22 -8.20 27.02 -24.44
N ALA A 23 -8.89 27.97 -23.77
CA ALA A 23 -8.95 28.01 -22.32
C ALA A 23 -9.64 26.78 -21.73
N TYR A 24 -10.75 26.35 -22.32
CA TYR A 24 -11.46 25.13 -21.91
C TYR A 24 -10.63 23.86 -22.15
N SER A 25 -9.99 23.75 -23.32
CA SER A 25 -9.10 22.64 -23.67
C SER A 25 -7.90 22.56 -22.73
N SER A 26 -7.26 23.68 -22.41
CA SER A 26 -6.15 23.73 -21.45
C SER A 26 -6.57 23.31 -20.04
N LYS A 27 -7.77 23.72 -19.60
CA LYS A 27 -8.31 23.30 -18.29
C LYS A 27 -8.60 21.80 -18.27
N LEU A 28 -9.18 21.25 -19.34
CA LEU A 28 -9.43 19.81 -19.47
C LEU A 28 -8.14 18.98 -19.48
N ASP A 29 -7.11 19.42 -20.21
CA ASP A 29 -5.82 18.74 -20.24
C ASP A 29 -5.19 18.68 -18.85
N LYS A 30 -5.29 19.78 -18.08
CA LYS A 30 -4.83 19.81 -16.69
C LYS A 30 -5.60 18.82 -15.81
N GLN A 31 -6.93 18.78 -15.92
CA GLN A 31 -7.76 17.83 -15.17
C GLN A 31 -7.45 16.38 -15.53
N ASN A 32 -7.25 16.08 -16.82
CA ASN A 32 -6.87 14.74 -17.27
C ASN A 32 -5.50 14.32 -16.72
N LYS A 33 -4.52 15.22 -16.71
CA LYS A 33 -3.20 14.96 -16.10
C LYS A 33 -3.30 14.69 -14.61
N GLU A 34 -4.08 15.48 -13.88
CA GLU A 34 -4.32 15.27 -12.44
C GLU A 34 -5.01 13.92 -12.19
N PHE A 35 -6.02 13.58 -12.99
CA PHE A 35 -6.72 12.30 -12.91
C PHE A 35 -5.78 11.11 -13.20
N GLN A 36 -4.94 11.20 -14.24
CA GLN A 36 -3.94 10.16 -14.55
C GLN A 36 -2.96 9.98 -13.40
N ARG A 37 -2.50 11.07 -12.78
CA ARG A 37 -1.61 11.00 -11.62
C ARG A 37 -2.28 10.33 -10.42
N GLN A 38 -3.53 10.67 -10.13
CA GLN A 38 -4.30 10.03 -9.06
C GLN A 38 -4.51 8.53 -9.31
N MET A 39 -4.78 8.14 -10.55
CA MET A 39 -4.91 6.73 -10.94
C MET A 39 -3.58 5.97 -10.78
N GLU A 40 -2.46 6.58 -11.15
CA GLU A 40 -1.14 5.97 -10.99
C GLU A 40 -0.75 5.84 -9.51
N GLU A 41 -1.00 6.86 -8.70
CA GLU A 41 -0.82 6.84 -7.25
C GLU A 41 -1.68 5.74 -6.61
N SER A 42 -2.97 5.70 -6.92
CA SER A 42 -3.90 4.68 -6.41
C SER A 42 -3.49 3.26 -6.83
N ARG A 43 -3.04 3.08 -8.08
CA ARG A 43 -2.54 1.79 -8.56
C ARG A 43 -1.29 1.36 -7.81
N ARG A 44 -0.35 2.28 -7.58
CA ARG A 44 0.88 2.01 -6.82
C ARG A 44 0.58 1.64 -5.37
N GLU A 45 -0.36 2.33 -4.73
CA GLU A 45 -0.81 2.01 -3.38
C GLU A 45 -1.46 0.62 -3.33
N HIS A 46 -2.31 0.30 -4.29
CA HIS A 46 -2.94 -1.02 -4.40
C HIS A 46 -1.90 -2.14 -4.63
N ASP A 47 -0.92 -1.93 -5.52
CA ASP A 47 0.14 -2.89 -5.78
C ASP A 47 1.01 -3.13 -4.52
N LEU A 48 1.30 -2.07 -3.75
CA LEU A 48 2.03 -2.19 -2.50
C LEU A 48 1.22 -2.95 -1.44
N TRP A 49 -0.06 -2.61 -1.28
CA TRP A 49 -0.98 -3.29 -0.37
C TRP A 49 -1.10 -4.78 -0.71
N SER A 50 -1.23 -5.11 -2.00
CA SER A 50 -1.32 -6.48 -2.50
C SER A 50 -0.06 -7.30 -2.20
N LYS A 51 1.13 -6.71 -2.35
CA LYS A 51 2.40 -7.36 -1.98
C LYS A 51 2.49 -7.61 -0.49
N LYS A 52 2.17 -6.62 0.35
CA LYS A 52 2.10 -6.75 1.81
C LYS A 52 1.15 -7.88 2.24
N TYR A 53 -0.05 -7.91 1.65
CA TYR A 53 -1.04 -8.96 1.90
C TYR A 53 -0.53 -10.34 1.46
N SER A 54 0.10 -10.44 0.30
CA SER A 54 0.69 -11.70 -0.19
C SER A 54 1.78 -12.23 0.77
N THR A 55 2.66 -11.36 1.28
CA THR A 55 3.65 -11.74 2.30
C THR A 55 2.99 -12.26 3.56
N LEU A 56 1.94 -11.60 4.05
CA LEU A 56 1.17 -12.08 5.22
C LEU A 56 0.60 -13.47 4.98
N VAL A 57 -0.08 -13.69 3.84
CA VAL A 57 -0.67 -14.99 3.50
C VAL A 57 0.38 -16.08 3.43
N GLN A 58 1.55 -15.82 2.83
CA GLN A 58 2.65 -16.78 2.77
C GLN A 58 3.12 -17.17 4.18
N MET A 59 3.38 -16.19 5.04
CA MET A 59 3.81 -16.50 6.40
C MET A 59 2.80 -17.33 7.20
N ILE A 60 1.50 -17.02 7.05
CA ILE A 60 0.44 -17.76 7.74
C ILE A 60 0.33 -19.19 7.17
N SER A 61 0.50 -19.35 5.86
CA SER A 61 0.40 -20.66 5.18
C SER A 61 1.48 -21.62 5.64
N TYR A 62 2.70 -21.12 5.88
CA TYR A 62 3.83 -21.93 6.34
C TYR A 62 4.03 -21.89 7.87
N ARG A 63 3.03 -21.43 8.65
CA ARG A 63 3.16 -21.27 10.11
C ARG A 63 3.54 -22.55 10.87
N TYR A 64 3.18 -23.71 10.34
CA TYR A 64 3.48 -25.02 10.96
C TYR A 64 4.84 -25.58 10.53
N ASP A 65 5.45 -24.98 9.51
CA ASP A 65 6.78 -25.34 9.00
C ASP A 65 7.66 -24.10 8.91
N VAL A 66 7.95 -23.51 10.07
CA VAL A 66 8.78 -22.30 10.18
C VAL A 66 10.24 -22.50 9.76
N LYS A 67 10.63 -23.75 9.46
CA LYS A 67 11.96 -24.12 8.96
C LYS A 67 12.00 -24.24 7.44
N SER A 68 10.86 -24.08 6.76
CA SER A 68 10.83 -24.14 5.31
C SER A 68 11.54 -22.95 4.68
N ASP A 69 12.03 -23.16 3.45
CA ASP A 69 12.64 -22.11 2.65
C ASP A 69 11.61 -21.02 2.33
N GLU A 70 10.33 -21.39 2.14
CA GLU A 70 9.24 -20.47 1.86
C GLU A 70 8.90 -19.58 3.06
N TYR A 71 8.89 -20.13 4.28
CA TYR A 71 8.69 -19.33 5.48
C TYR A 71 9.84 -18.35 5.68
N SER A 72 11.08 -18.81 5.51
CA SER A 72 12.29 -18.00 5.62
C SER A 72 12.31 -16.88 4.57
N ALA A 73 11.93 -17.19 3.33
CA ALA A 73 11.80 -16.21 2.26
C ALA A 73 10.71 -15.16 2.57
N ALA A 74 9.55 -15.60 3.07
CA ALA A 74 8.46 -14.69 3.44
C ALA A 74 8.88 -13.77 4.60
N MET A 75 9.54 -14.30 5.63
CA MET A 75 10.07 -13.52 6.76
C MET A 75 11.09 -12.46 6.31
N ASN A 76 12.03 -12.83 5.44
CA ASN A 76 12.98 -11.88 4.84
C ASN A 76 12.25 -10.81 4.00
N GLY A 77 11.22 -11.24 3.27
CA GLY A 77 10.38 -10.36 2.45
C GLY A 77 9.68 -9.26 3.23
N ILE A 78 9.39 -9.45 4.53
CA ILE A 78 8.77 -8.43 5.38
C ILE A 78 9.57 -7.12 5.35
N THR A 79 10.90 -7.20 5.40
CA THR A 79 11.77 -6.00 5.39
C THR A 79 11.64 -5.19 4.10
N ALA A 80 11.34 -5.84 2.97
CA ALA A 80 11.16 -5.18 1.69
C ALA A 80 9.73 -4.65 1.49
N THR A 81 8.72 -5.38 1.95
CA THR A 81 7.31 -5.03 1.72
C THR A 81 6.72 -4.11 2.79
N PHE A 82 7.19 -4.20 4.04
CA PHE A 82 6.73 -3.40 5.18
C PHE A 82 7.77 -2.39 5.68
N TYR A 83 8.70 -1.96 4.82
CA TYR A 83 9.79 -1.03 5.18
C TYR A 83 9.28 0.31 5.75
N ASP A 84 8.07 0.73 5.35
CA ASP A 84 7.39 1.95 5.77
C ASP A 84 6.61 1.77 7.09
N SER A 85 6.44 0.53 7.56
CA SER A 85 5.67 0.20 8.76
C SER A 85 6.57 0.06 9.97
N LYS A 86 6.66 1.13 10.77
CA LYS A 86 7.48 1.14 12.00
C LYS A 86 7.08 0.01 12.96
N GLU A 87 5.79 -0.23 13.14
CA GLU A 87 5.29 -1.25 14.08
C GLU A 87 5.70 -2.66 13.65
N VAL A 88 5.58 -2.99 12.36
CA VAL A 88 6.02 -4.28 11.82
C VAL A 88 7.53 -4.43 11.94
N MET A 89 8.30 -3.41 11.57
CA MET A 89 9.76 -3.45 11.68
C MET A 89 10.23 -3.62 13.13
N ASP A 90 9.58 -2.96 14.08
CA ASP A 90 9.92 -3.07 15.50
C ASP A 90 9.57 -4.46 16.06
N ALA A 91 8.46 -5.07 15.62
CA ALA A 91 8.11 -6.45 15.97
C ALA A 91 9.15 -7.46 15.44
N VAL A 92 9.56 -7.32 14.17
CA VAL A 92 10.57 -8.18 13.53
C VAL A 92 11.93 -8.04 14.22
N LYS A 93 12.37 -6.82 14.54
CA LYS A 93 13.63 -6.59 15.28
C LYS A 93 13.61 -7.26 16.66
N LYS A 94 12.50 -7.14 17.40
CA LYS A 94 12.34 -7.80 18.71
C LYS A 94 12.35 -9.32 18.59
N PHE A 95 11.85 -9.86 17.49
CA PHE A 95 11.93 -11.29 17.22
C PHE A 95 13.36 -11.74 16.93
N TYR A 96 14.11 -11.07 16.05
CA TYR A 96 15.50 -11.45 15.80
C TYR A 96 16.40 -11.29 17.04
N ALA A 97 16.24 -10.19 17.79
CA ALA A 97 16.97 -9.99 19.05
C ALA A 97 16.68 -11.11 20.08
N TYR A 98 15.49 -11.72 20.02
CA TYR A 98 15.18 -12.90 20.84
C TYR A 98 15.96 -14.12 20.42
N LEU A 99 15.97 -14.41 19.11
CA LEU A 99 16.64 -15.58 18.56
C LEU A 99 18.15 -15.55 18.85
N GLU A 100 18.74 -14.36 18.87
CA GLU A 100 20.15 -14.13 19.21
C GLU A 100 20.46 -14.32 20.70
N SER A 101 19.45 -14.31 21.59
CA SER A 101 19.66 -14.38 23.05
C SER A 101 20.01 -15.78 23.59
N GLY A 102 20.14 -16.79 22.71
CA GLY A 102 20.70 -18.11 23.01
C GLY A 102 19.64 -19.16 23.34
N THR A 103 18.93 -19.03 24.46
CA THR A 103 17.88 -20.01 24.85
C THR A 103 16.53 -19.61 24.26
N VAL A 104 16.17 -20.22 23.13
CA VAL A 104 14.87 -20.01 22.47
C VAL A 104 13.84 -20.96 23.07
N ASP A 105 13.00 -20.43 23.96
CA ASP A 105 11.73 -21.04 24.36
C ASP A 105 10.70 -20.94 23.23
N SER A 106 10.04 -22.06 22.92
CA SER A 106 9.13 -22.18 21.78
C SER A 106 7.82 -21.42 21.99
N LEU A 107 7.35 -21.31 23.23
CA LEU A 107 6.14 -20.54 23.55
C LEU A 107 6.40 -19.05 23.34
N GLN A 108 7.51 -18.52 23.86
CA GLN A 108 7.92 -17.14 23.64
C GLN A 108 8.26 -16.84 22.17
N ALA A 109 8.79 -17.80 21.42
CA ALA A 109 8.99 -17.65 19.97
C ALA A 109 7.65 -17.46 19.26
N ASN A 110 6.65 -18.27 19.60
CA ASN A 110 5.29 -18.16 19.05
C ASN A 110 4.62 -16.83 19.40
N GLU A 111 4.71 -16.38 20.66
CA GLU A 111 4.18 -15.07 21.07
C GLU A 111 4.78 -13.93 20.23
N ARG A 112 6.11 -13.96 20.02
CA ARG A 112 6.77 -12.95 19.19
C ARG A 112 6.40 -13.05 17.70
N MET A 113 6.12 -14.24 17.17
CA MET A 113 5.55 -14.39 15.83
C MET A 113 4.13 -13.84 15.75
N VAL A 114 3.29 -14.08 16.75
CA VAL A 114 1.93 -13.50 16.85
C VAL A 114 1.99 -11.97 16.84
N ASN A 115 2.98 -11.37 17.51
CA ASN A 115 3.19 -9.93 17.48
C ASN A 115 3.52 -9.40 16.08
N ILE A 116 4.33 -10.14 15.30
CA ILE A 116 4.61 -9.79 13.90
C ILE A 116 3.31 -9.83 13.09
N TYR A 117 2.52 -10.90 13.22
CA TYR A 117 1.24 -11.00 12.53
C TYR A 117 0.30 -9.86 12.90
N SER A 118 0.09 -9.61 14.19
CA SER A 118 -0.78 -8.53 14.67
C SER A 118 -0.37 -7.17 14.08
N ALA A 119 0.94 -6.86 14.06
CA ALA A 119 1.44 -5.64 13.44
C ALA A 119 1.16 -5.57 11.93
N MET A 120 1.29 -6.69 11.20
CA MET A 120 0.98 -6.74 9.76
C MET A 120 -0.53 -6.58 9.49
N PHE A 121 -1.40 -7.20 10.30
CA PHE A 121 -2.85 -7.03 10.20
C PHE A 121 -3.25 -5.56 10.39
N LYS A 122 -2.63 -4.88 11.37
CA LYS A 122 -2.86 -3.47 11.63
C LYS A 122 -2.33 -2.56 10.53
N ASP A 123 -1.13 -2.82 10.00
CA ASP A 123 -0.57 -2.05 8.87
C ASP A 123 -1.46 -2.13 7.62
N LEU A 124 -1.99 -3.33 7.35
CA LEU A 124 -2.92 -3.60 6.25
C LEU A 124 -4.35 -3.11 6.49
N LYS A 125 -4.65 -2.63 7.72
CA LYS A 125 -5.99 -2.18 8.17
C LYS A 125 -7.07 -3.27 8.04
N ILE A 126 -6.70 -4.51 8.30
CA ILE A 126 -7.58 -5.70 8.28
C ILE A 126 -7.81 -6.30 9.68
N ASP A 127 -7.41 -5.56 10.71
CA ASP A 127 -7.48 -5.90 12.14
C ASP A 127 -8.91 -5.84 12.73
N GLN A 128 -9.90 -5.37 11.97
CA GLN A 128 -11.27 -5.16 12.45
C GLN A 128 -11.92 -6.40 13.10
N ASN A 129 -11.54 -7.61 12.68
CA ASN A 129 -12.04 -8.87 13.23
C ASN A 129 -10.91 -9.79 13.74
N VAL A 130 -9.68 -9.28 13.80
CA VAL A 130 -8.48 -10.08 14.07
C VAL A 130 -7.66 -9.34 15.13
N ASP A 131 -7.96 -9.63 16.39
CA ASP A 131 -7.18 -9.14 17.52
C ASP A 131 -6.06 -10.12 17.92
N GLU A 132 -5.14 -9.66 18.77
CA GLU A 132 -4.01 -10.46 19.25
C GLU A 132 -4.47 -11.71 20.01
N ILE A 133 -5.63 -11.66 20.68
CA ILE A 133 -6.20 -12.79 21.42
C ILE A 133 -6.67 -13.87 20.44
N PHE A 134 -7.38 -13.49 19.37
CA PHE A 134 -7.82 -14.36 18.31
C PHE A 134 -6.62 -14.99 17.61
N LEU A 135 -5.60 -14.19 17.26
CA LEU A 135 -4.36 -14.70 16.69
C LEU A 135 -3.68 -15.67 17.67
N SER A 136 -3.50 -15.31 18.93
CA SER A 136 -2.92 -16.22 19.92
C SER A 136 -3.68 -17.54 19.99
N LYS A 137 -5.01 -17.54 19.94
CA LYS A 137 -5.82 -18.77 19.88
C LYS A 137 -5.64 -19.55 18.58
N VAL A 138 -5.59 -18.90 17.42
CA VAL A 138 -5.40 -19.56 16.12
C VAL A 138 -4.00 -20.16 15.97
N PHE A 139 -2.99 -19.51 16.55
CA PHE A 139 -1.58 -19.88 16.39
C PHE A 139 -1.06 -20.76 17.54
N ASN A 140 -1.61 -20.66 18.75
CA ASN A 140 -1.24 -21.49 19.91
C ASN A 140 -2.29 -22.56 20.27
N GLY A 141 -3.51 -22.46 19.73
CA GLY A 141 -4.54 -23.48 19.89
C GLY A 141 -4.14 -24.75 19.14
N LYS A 142 -3.84 -25.80 19.90
CA LYS A 142 -3.88 -27.19 19.42
C LYS A 142 -5.32 -27.66 19.33
#